data_AF-A0A1G8P005-F1
#
_entry.id   AF-A0A1G8P005-F1
#
_cell.length_a   1.000
_cell.length_b   1.000
_cell.length_c   1.000
_cell.angle_alpha   90.00
_cell.angle_beta   90.00
_cell.angle_gamma   90.00
#
_symmetry.space_group_name_H-M   'P 1'
#
loop_
_entity.id
_entity.type
_entity.pdbx_description
1 polymer ?
#
loop_
_entity_poly.entity_id
_entity_poly.type
_entity_poly.pdbx_seq_one_letter_code
_entity_poly.pdbx_strand_id
1 'polypeptide(L)' 'MSAYICPVCDYVFDEASGDAREGFPPGTAWDTVPDEWCCPDCGVREKVDFLPHPAGARPAG' A
#
# COMPACT_ATOMS: atom_id res chain seq x y z
N MET A 1 -12.68 2.73 0.61
CA MET A 1 -11.52 1.87 0.37
C MET A 1 -10.44 2.30 1.32
N SER A 2 -9.76 1.33 1.92
CA SER A 2 -8.68 1.57 2.87
C SER A 2 -7.39 1.82 2.11
N ALA A 3 -6.46 2.53 2.75
CA ALA A 3 -5.12 2.73 2.23
C ALA A 3 -4.11 2.38 3.31
N TYR A 4 -2.91 1.97 2.91
CA TYR A 4 -1.85 1.55 3.80
C TYR A 4 -0.53 2.15 3.34
N ILE A 5 0.24 2.71 4.27
CA ILE A 5 1.48 3.42 3.99
C ILE A 5 2.69 2.66 4.52
N CYS A 6 3.73 2.58 3.69
CA CYS A 6 5.05 2.10 4.08
C CYS A 6 5.71 3.16 4.98
N PRO A 7 6.06 2.85 6.24
CA PRO A 7 6.63 3.82 7.18
C PRO A 7 8.09 4.21 6.87
N VAL A 8 8.69 3.66 5.80
CA VAL A 8 10.09 3.90 5.41
C VAL A 8 10.21 4.85 4.22
N CYS A 9 9.35 4.70 3.21
CA CYS A 9 9.46 5.45 1.95
C CYS A 9 8.18 6.17 1.54
N ASP A 10 7.16 6.17 2.41
CA ASP A 10 5.87 6.83 2.18
C ASP A 10 5.06 6.30 0.98
N TYR A 11 5.44 5.15 0.40
CA TYR A 11 4.62 4.47 -0.59
C TYR A 11 3.25 4.11 0.01
N VAL A 12 2.17 4.39 -0.72
CA VAL A 12 0.80 4.10 -0.31
C VAL A 12 0.18 3.05 -1.21
N PHE A 13 -0.21 1.91 -0.64
CA PHE A 13 -1.13 0.98 -1.28
C PHE A 13 -2.57 1.44 -1.02
N ASP A 14 -3.22 1.93 -2.07
CA ASP A 14 -4.63 2.32 -2.04
C ASP A 14 -5.47 1.21 -2.69
N GLU A 15 -6.42 0.62 -1.95
CA GLU A 15 -7.24 -0.47 -2.48
C GLU A 15 -8.07 -0.05 -3.71
N ALA A 16 -8.41 1.24 -3.84
CA ALA A 16 -9.18 1.71 -5.00
C ALA A 16 -8.34 1.69 -6.28
N SER A 17 -7.05 1.97 -6.17
CA SER A 17 -6.09 2.02 -7.28
C SER A 17 -5.38 0.67 -7.49
N GLY A 18 -5.20 -0.11 -6.42
CA GLY A 18 -4.36 -1.31 -6.40
C GLY A 18 -2.89 -1.00 -6.70
N ASP A 19 -2.14 -2.03 -7.05
CA ASP A 19 -0.81 -1.92 -7.67
C ASP A 19 -0.68 -2.91 -8.84
N ALA A 20 -1.06 -2.44 -10.03
CA ALA A 20 -1.05 -3.27 -11.24
C ALA A 20 0.36 -3.74 -11.64
N ARG A 21 1.43 -3.06 -11.21
CA ARG A 21 2.82 -3.46 -11.50
C ARG A 21 3.20 -4.73 -10.74
N GLU A 22 2.66 -4.86 -9.54
CA GLU A 22 2.85 -6.01 -8.65
C GLU A 22 1.79 -7.10 -8.86
N GLY A 23 0.84 -6.88 -9.78
CA GLY A 23 -0.22 -7.83 -10.11
C GLY A 23 -1.52 -7.65 -9.32
N PHE A 24 -1.68 -6.52 -8.62
CA PHE A 24 -2.87 -6.19 -7.82
C PHE A 24 -3.74 -5.16 -8.58
N PRO A 25 -4.80 -5.57 -9.29
CA PRO A 25 -5.65 -4.62 -10.01
C PRO A 25 -6.41 -3.65 -9.07
N PRO A 26 -6.96 -2.55 -9.60
CA PRO A 26 -7.87 -1.67 -8.86
C PRO A 26 -8.99 -2.46 -8.16
N GLY A 27 -9.23 -2.17 -6.89
CA GLY A 27 -10.18 -2.88 -6.04
C GLY A 27 -9.60 -4.09 -5.30
N THR A 28 -8.30 -4.38 -5.42
CA THR A 28 -7.64 -5.41 -4.61
C THR A 28 -7.67 -5.01 -3.13
N ALA A 29 -8.34 -5.81 -2.31
CA ALA A 29 -8.41 -5.58 -0.87
C ALA A 29 -7.06 -5.89 -0.22
N TRP A 30 -6.66 -5.10 0.77
CA TRP A 30 -5.40 -5.28 1.49
C TRP A 30 -5.26 -6.67 2.13
N ASP A 31 -6.38 -7.22 2.60
CA ASP A 31 -6.44 -8.56 3.19
C ASP A 31 -6.04 -9.67 2.21
N THR A 32 -6.19 -9.42 0.90
CA THR A 32 -5.82 -10.38 -0.16
C THR A 32 -4.37 -10.28 -0.61
N VAL A 33 -3.66 -9.23 -0.20
CA VAL A 33 -2.23 -9.07 -0.49
C VAL A 33 -1.45 -10.03 0.42
N PRO A 34 -0.47 -10.81 -0.09
CA PRO A 34 0.34 -11.71 0.71
C PRO A 34 1.13 -10.98 1.81
N ASP A 35 1.29 -11.62 2.98
CA ASP A 35 2.06 -11.05 4.09
C ASP A 35 3.56 -10.89 3.77
N GLU A 36 4.08 -11.75 2.88
CA GLU A 36 5.45 -11.71 2.34
C GLU A 36 5.65 -10.68 1.21
N TRP A 37 4.60 -9.95 0.81
CA TRP A 37 4.74 -8.93 -0.23
C TRP A 37 5.59 -7.76 0.29
N CYS A 38 6.68 -7.47 -0.40
CA CYS A 38 7.57 -6.36 -0.08
C CYS A 38 7.07 -5.06 -0.72
N CYS A 39 7.32 -3.94 -0.03
CA CYS A 39 7.06 -2.62 -0.58
C CYS A 39 7.76 -2.46 -1.95
N PRO A 40 7.04 -2.11 -3.03
CA PRO A 40 7.58 -2.11 -4.38
C PRO A 40 8.55 -0.94 -4.64
N ASP A 41 8.48 0.11 -3.83
CA ASP A 41 9.38 1.26 -3.94
C ASP A 41 10.71 1.05 -3.21
N CYS A 42 10.71 0.53 -1.98
CA CYS A 42 11.93 0.40 -1.19
C CYS A 42 12.44 -1.03 -1.01
N GLY A 43 11.57 -2.04 -1.07
CA GLY A 43 11.91 -3.44 -0.80
C GLY A 43 12.38 -3.73 0.64
N VAL A 44 12.34 -2.75 1.54
CA VAL A 44 12.88 -2.86 2.92
C VAL A 44 11.85 -3.45 3.90
N ARG A 45 10.56 -3.26 3.62
CA ARG A 45 9.44 -3.60 4.50
C ARG A 45 8.46 -4.52 3.79
N GLU A 46 7.92 -5.47 4.54
CA GLU A 46 6.85 -6.36 4.09
C GLU A 46 5.48 -5.77 4.43
N LYS A 47 4.42 -6.30 3.82
CA LYS A 47 3.02 -5.89 4.05
C LYS A 47 2.70 -5.71 5.53
N VAL A 48 3.15 -6.63 6.38
CA VAL A 48 2.87 -6.64 7.82
C VAL A 48 3.37 -5.39 8.56
N ASP A 49 4.36 -4.69 8.00
CA ASP A 49 4.93 -3.46 8.56
C ASP A 49 4.18 -2.19 8.12
N PHE A 50 3.28 -2.29 7.13
CA PHE A 50 2.53 -1.12 6.65
C PHE A 50 1.51 -0.65 7.69
N LEU A 51 1.31 0.65 7.75
CA LEU A 51 0.40 1.29 8.69
C LEU A 51 -0.88 1.75 7.98
N PRO A 52 -2.05 1.69 8.65
CA PRO A 52 -3.27 2.29 8.10
C PRO A 52 -3.04 3.76 7.74
N HIS A 53 -3.35 4.11 6.49
CA HIS A 53 -3.26 5.46 5.98
C HIS A 53 -4.67 6.02 5.78
N PRO A 54 -4.99 7.20 6.34
CA PRO A 54 -6.28 7.83 6.10
C PRO A 54 -6.42 8.16 4.61
N ALA A 55 -7.25 7.40 3.90
CA ALA A 55 -7.60 7.67 2.51
C ALA A 55 -8.19 9.08 2.41
N GLY A 56 -7.46 10.01 1.79
CA GLY A 56 -7.90 11.40 1.59
C GLY A 56 -7.07 12.48 2.29
N ALA A 57 -6.00 12.13 3.02
CA ALA A 57 -5.01 13.13 3.41
C ALA A 57 -4.12 13.46 2.20
N ARG A 58 -4.62 14.30 1.28
CA ARG A 58 -3.74 15.06 0.38
C ARG A 58 -2.62 15.64 1.24
N PRO A 59 -1.32 15.42 0.94
CA PRO A 59 -0.30 16.23 1.59
C PRO A 59 -0.63 17.69 1.29
N ALA A 60 -0.71 18.50 2.33
CA ALA A 60 -0.75 19.95 2.17
C ALA A 60 0.63 20.36 1.61
N GLY A 61 0.71 20.56 0.30
CA GLY A 61 1.89 21.01 -0.42
C GLY A 61 1.54 21.40 -1.84
#